data_AF-A0A5J5SL70-F1
#
_entry.id   AF-A0A5J5SL70-F1
#
_cell.length_a   1.000
_cell.length_b   1.000
_cell.length_c   1.000
_cell.angle_alpha   90.00
_cell.angle_beta   90.00
_cell.angle_gamma   90.00
#
_symmetry.space_group_name_H-M   'P 1'
#
loop_
_entity.id
_entity.type
_entity.pdbx_description
1 polymer ?
#
loop_
_entity_poly.entity_id
_entity_poly.type
_entity_poly.pdbx_seq_one_letter_code
_entity_poly.pdbx_strand_id
1 'polypeptide(L)'
;MSSGKGGELIPSSSELDLDRPNIEDYLPSGSSIQEPLGKLRLCDLLDISPTLTEAAGAIVDDSFTRCFKSNPPEPWNWNVYLFPLWCCGVVIRYLILFPVRVIVLTVGWIIFLSCFIPVHLLLKGHDKLQKNMERALVELICSFFVASWTGVINYHGPRPSMRPKQVFVANHTSMIDFIILEQMSSFAVIMQKHPGWVGLLQSTILESVGCIWFNRTEAKDRETVTKKLREHSQGVDNNPLLIFPEGTCVNNQYSVMFKKAVLHNASVAAYDIMGRCL
;
A
#
# COMPACT_ATOMS: atom_id res chain seq x y z
N MET A 1 14.82 18.23 -50.48
CA MET A 1 13.90 19.39 -50.44
C MET A 1 12.61 18.95 -49.78
N SER A 2 12.31 19.55 -48.62
CA SER A 2 10.99 19.71 -47.97
C SER A 2 10.22 18.43 -47.59
N SER A 3 9.62 18.27 -46.41
CA SER A 3 9.69 18.93 -45.09
C SER A 3 8.83 18.02 -44.19
N GLY A 4 9.32 17.72 -42.99
CA GLY A 4 8.51 17.07 -41.96
C GLY A 4 7.38 17.99 -41.49
N LYS A 5 6.28 17.38 -41.04
CA LYS A 5 5.29 18.00 -40.15
C LYS A 5 5.02 17.03 -39.02
N GLY A 6 5.63 17.29 -37.87
CA GLY A 6 5.25 16.72 -36.60
C GLY A 6 3.91 17.31 -36.17
N GLY A 7 2.99 16.46 -35.72
CA GLY A 7 1.79 16.86 -35.01
C GLY A 7 2.14 17.08 -33.55
N GLU A 8 2.22 18.34 -33.15
CA GLU A 8 2.36 18.76 -31.75
C GLU A 8 0.97 18.68 -31.09
N LEU A 9 0.82 17.76 -30.13
CA LEU A 9 -0.37 17.68 -29.30
C LEU A 9 -0.26 18.74 -28.19
N ILE A 10 -1.04 19.79 -28.31
CA ILE A 10 -1.19 20.85 -27.29
C ILE A 10 -2.00 20.27 -26.12
N PRO A 11 -1.48 20.19 -24.88
CA PRO A 11 -2.29 19.84 -23.73
C PRO A 11 -3.10 21.07 -23.27
N SER A 12 -4.39 20.83 -22.98
CA SER A 12 -5.33 21.82 -22.44
C SER A 12 -4.81 22.41 -21.13
N SER A 13 -4.48 23.70 -21.13
CA SER A 13 -3.83 24.43 -20.04
C SER A 13 -4.79 24.98 -18.98
N SER A 14 -5.93 24.34 -18.72
CA SER A 14 -7.01 24.95 -17.91
C SER A 14 -7.32 24.31 -16.57
N GLU A 15 -6.59 23.28 -16.12
CA GLU A 15 -6.84 22.67 -14.79
C GLU A 15 -5.57 22.43 -13.95
N LEU A 16 -4.38 22.80 -14.45
CA LEU A 16 -3.10 22.59 -13.76
C LEU A 16 -2.52 23.85 -13.08
N ASP A 17 -3.14 25.01 -13.25
CA ASP A 17 -2.65 26.30 -12.73
C ASP A 17 -3.39 26.80 -11.47
N LEU A 18 -4.37 26.04 -10.94
CA LEU A 18 -5.15 26.45 -9.76
C LEU A 18 -4.50 26.08 -8.41
N ASP A 19 -3.43 25.29 -8.41
CA ASP A 19 -2.85 24.69 -7.18
C ASP A 19 -1.36 25.01 -6.98
N ARG A 20 -0.85 26.08 -7.61
CA ARG A 20 0.51 26.56 -7.31
C ARG A 20 0.43 27.49 -6.09
N PRO A 21 0.98 27.11 -4.91
CA PRO A 21 0.99 28.02 -3.77
C PRO A 21 1.82 29.26 -4.15
N ASN A 22 1.19 30.43 -4.10
CA ASN A 22 1.87 31.69 -4.37
C ASN A 22 2.90 31.92 -3.26
N ILE A 23 4.19 31.88 -3.60
CA ILE A 23 5.30 32.06 -2.66
C ILE A 23 5.27 33.46 -2.02
N GLU A 24 4.56 34.40 -2.63
CA GLU A 24 4.41 35.77 -2.17
C GLU A 24 3.51 35.88 -0.92
N ASP A 25 2.62 34.92 -0.67
CA ASP A 25 1.79 34.88 0.55
C ASP A 25 2.56 34.43 1.80
N TYR A 26 3.79 33.90 1.63
CA TYR A 26 4.69 33.47 2.70
C TYR A 26 5.76 34.52 3.05
N LEU A 27 5.78 35.66 2.37
CA LEU A 27 6.65 36.78 2.73
C LEU A 27 5.94 37.67 3.75
N PRO A 28 6.52 37.96 4.93
CA PRO A 28 5.93 38.88 5.87
C PRO A 28 5.89 40.27 5.22
N SER A 29 4.71 40.64 4.73
CA SER A 29 4.46 41.96 4.18
C SER A 29 4.50 42.98 5.30
N GLY A 30 5.65 43.66 5.42
CA GLY A 30 5.80 44.95 6.10
C GLY A 30 5.41 44.99 7.58
N SER A 31 6.30 44.54 8.48
CA SER A 31 6.35 45.07 9.84
C SER A 31 7.56 46.00 9.99
N SER A 32 7.32 47.27 9.72
CA SER A 32 8.17 48.36 10.20
C SER A 32 8.35 48.24 11.70
N ILE A 33 9.59 48.11 12.17
CA ILE A 33 9.95 48.21 13.58
C ILE A 33 9.67 49.64 14.05
N GLN A 34 8.58 49.83 14.80
CA GLN A 34 8.41 50.98 15.68
C GLN A 34 7.58 50.56 16.90
N GLU A 35 8.24 50.36 18.04
CA GLU A 35 7.57 50.11 19.33
C GLU A 35 6.76 51.34 19.78
N PRO A 36 5.73 51.12 20.60
CA PRO A 36 5.89 51.53 21.99
C PRO A 36 5.55 50.41 22.98
N LEU A 37 6.39 50.28 24.01
CA LEU A 37 6.22 49.42 25.19
C LEU A 37 4.91 49.72 25.94
N GLY A 38 3.80 49.14 25.47
CA GLY A 38 2.51 49.12 26.16
C GLY A 38 2.36 47.83 26.97
N LYS A 39 1.88 47.95 28.21
CA LYS A 39 1.64 46.85 29.17
C LYS A 39 1.06 45.59 28.50
N LEU A 40 1.90 44.60 28.21
CA LEU A 40 1.49 43.24 27.83
C LEU A 40 0.63 42.67 28.96
N ARG A 41 -0.68 42.53 28.72
CA ARG A 41 -1.57 41.88 29.68
C ARG A 41 -1.38 40.37 29.56
N LEU A 42 -1.48 39.66 30.68
CA LEU A 42 -1.42 38.19 30.71
C LEU A 42 -2.40 37.55 29.70
N CYS A 43 -3.53 38.22 29.43
CA CYS A 43 -4.51 37.82 28.44
C CYS A 43 -3.97 37.79 26.99
N ASP A 44 -3.08 38.73 26.63
CA ASP A 44 -2.49 38.79 25.28
C ASP A 44 -1.39 37.73 25.12
N LEU A 45 -0.71 37.34 26.21
CA LEU A 45 0.25 36.24 26.24
C LEU A 45 -0.42 34.84 26.26
N LEU A 46 -1.67 34.77 26.71
CA LEU A 46 -2.49 33.55 26.72
C LEU A 46 -3.41 33.45 25.49
N ASP A 47 -3.39 34.45 24.61
CA ASP A 47 -4.13 34.42 23.36
C ASP A 47 -3.48 33.45 22.38
N ILE A 48 -3.88 32.19 22.49
CA ILE A 48 -3.50 31.10 21.60
C ILE A 48 -4.32 31.10 20.30
N SER A 49 -5.21 32.07 20.08
CA SER A 49 -6.00 32.11 18.85
C SER A 49 -5.16 32.21 17.57
N PRO A 50 -4.03 32.93 17.50
CA PRO A 50 -3.20 32.98 16.29
C PRO A 50 -2.53 31.63 16.03
N THR A 51 -2.00 30.98 17.07
CA THR A 51 -1.36 29.66 16.96
C THR A 51 -2.36 28.55 16.64
N LEU A 52 -3.59 28.62 17.18
CA LEU A 52 -4.69 27.73 16.78
C LEU A 52 -5.13 27.96 15.33
N THR A 53 -5.16 29.22 14.88
CA THR A 53 -5.54 29.55 13.49
C THR A 53 -4.48 29.06 12.51
N GLU A 54 -3.20 29.24 12.84
CA GLU A 54 -2.07 28.71 12.06
C GLU A 54 -2.08 27.17 12.05
N ALA A 55 -2.30 26.53 13.21
CA ALA A 55 -2.43 25.08 13.30
C ALA A 55 -3.64 24.56 12.50
N ALA A 56 -4.77 25.25 12.54
CA ALA A 56 -5.95 24.91 11.75
C ALA A 56 -5.70 25.09 10.25
N GLY A 57 -5.02 26.17 9.85
CA GLY A 57 -4.56 26.39 8.47
C GLY A 57 -3.67 25.26 7.99
N ALA A 58 -2.66 24.89 8.79
CA ALA A 58 -1.77 23.78 8.49
C ALA A 58 -2.49 22.41 8.37
N ILE A 59 -3.57 22.19 9.12
CA ILE A 59 -4.42 20.99 8.99
C ILE A 59 -5.28 21.04 7.72
N VAL A 60 -5.81 22.21 7.36
CA VAL A 60 -6.64 22.39 6.15
C VAL A 60 -5.79 22.25 4.88
N ASP A 61 -4.57 22.77 4.91
CA ASP A 61 -3.57 22.67 3.84
C ASP A 61 -2.81 21.34 3.87
N ASP A 62 -3.17 20.41 4.76
CA ASP A 62 -2.52 19.11 4.83
C ASP A 62 -2.85 18.24 3.62
N SER A 63 -1.96 18.28 2.63
CA SER A 63 -1.99 17.40 1.47
C SER A 63 -1.81 15.93 1.84
N PHE A 64 -1.21 15.63 3.00
CA PHE A 64 -0.98 14.24 3.44
C PHE A 64 -2.28 13.55 3.84
N THR A 65 -3.15 14.20 4.63
CA THR A 65 -4.45 13.61 5.02
C THR A 65 -5.34 13.36 3.80
N ARG A 66 -5.22 14.16 2.72
CA ARG A 66 -5.95 13.92 1.47
C ARG A 66 -5.62 12.54 0.87
N CYS A 67 -4.40 12.04 1.04
CA CYS A 67 -4.00 10.70 0.60
C CYS A 67 -4.73 9.56 1.33
N PHE A 68 -5.42 9.82 2.44
CA PHE A 68 -6.12 8.77 3.22
C PHE A 68 -7.64 8.93 3.17
N LYS A 69 -8.15 9.98 2.52
CA LYS A 69 -9.60 10.16 2.35
C LYS A 69 -10.13 9.12 1.37
N SER A 70 -11.13 8.36 1.81
CA SER A 70 -11.91 7.49 0.94
C SER A 70 -12.86 8.35 0.12
N ASN A 71 -12.94 8.10 -1.19
CA ASN A 71 -13.91 8.77 -2.04
C ASN A 71 -15.29 8.17 -1.78
N PRO A 72 -16.28 8.96 -1.34
CA PRO A 72 -17.64 8.45 -1.17
C PRO A 72 -18.17 8.02 -2.54
N PRO A 73 -18.78 6.83 -2.65
CA PRO A 73 -19.40 6.43 -3.90
C PRO A 73 -20.58 7.36 -4.20
N GLU A 74 -20.67 7.83 -5.44
CA GLU A 74 -21.83 8.63 -5.87
C GLU A 74 -23.10 7.76 -5.83
N PRO A 75 -24.18 8.24 -5.20
CA PRO A 75 -25.43 7.48 -5.09
C PRO A 75 -26.15 7.42 -6.45
N TRP A 76 -25.78 6.45 -7.28
CA TRP A 76 -26.34 6.24 -8.63
C TRP A 76 -27.69 5.50 -8.63
N ASN A 77 -28.01 4.80 -7.54
CA ASN A 77 -29.12 3.83 -7.44
C ASN A 77 -30.41 4.39 -6.82
N TRP A 78 -30.41 5.65 -6.36
CA TRP A 78 -31.54 6.31 -5.71
C TRP A 78 -32.55 6.87 -6.73
N ASN A 79 -32.90 6.07 -7.73
CA ASN A 79 -33.93 6.38 -8.74
C ASN A 79 -34.98 5.26 -8.75
N VAL A 80 -36.26 5.60 -8.92
CA VAL A 80 -37.40 4.67 -8.91
C VAL A 80 -37.18 3.46 -9.85
N TYR A 81 -36.52 3.66 -11.00
CA TYR A 81 -36.24 2.58 -11.94
C TYR A 81 -35.06 1.67 -11.53
N LEU A 82 -34.03 2.24 -10.90
CA LEU A 82 -32.80 1.50 -10.53
C LEU A 82 -32.87 0.89 -9.13
N PHE A 83 -33.72 1.43 -8.25
CA PHE A 83 -33.86 0.98 -6.87
C PHE A 83 -34.32 -0.48 -6.75
N PRO A 84 -35.35 -0.96 -7.48
CA PRO A 84 -35.75 -2.37 -7.42
C PRO A 84 -34.64 -3.32 -7.90
N LEU A 85 -33.92 -2.94 -8.97
CA LEU A 85 -32.78 -3.70 -9.48
C LEU A 85 -31.64 -3.76 -8.45
N TRP A 86 -31.38 -2.63 -7.77
CA TRP A 86 -30.41 -2.56 -6.69
C TRP A 86 -30.81 -3.45 -5.50
N CYS A 87 -32.08 -3.44 -5.07
CA CYS A 87 -32.59 -4.33 -4.03
C CYS A 87 -32.40 -5.81 -4.38
N CYS A 88 -32.71 -6.19 -5.63
CA CYS A 88 -32.43 -7.54 -6.13
C CYS A 88 -30.94 -7.87 -6.07
N GLY A 89 -30.08 -6.93 -6.50
CA GLY A 89 -28.63 -7.06 -6.39
C GLY A 89 -28.13 -7.24 -4.95
N VAL A 90 -28.71 -6.52 -3.98
CA VAL A 90 -28.42 -6.69 -2.55
C VAL A 90 -28.77 -8.11 -2.10
N VAL A 91 -29.97 -8.60 -2.43
CA VAL A 91 -30.40 -9.96 -2.09
C VAL A 91 -29.44 -11.00 -2.66
N ILE A 92 -29.09 -10.91 -3.94
CA ILE A 92 -28.15 -11.83 -4.60
C ILE A 92 -26.76 -11.76 -3.94
N ARG A 93 -26.25 -10.55 -3.66
CA ARG A 93 -24.92 -10.35 -3.05
C ARG A 93 -24.81 -11.00 -1.67
N TYR A 94 -25.81 -10.80 -0.80
CA TYR A 94 -25.71 -11.25 0.59
C TYR A 94 -26.25 -12.67 0.82
N LEU A 95 -27.22 -13.15 0.04
CA LEU A 95 -27.79 -14.49 0.22
C LEU A 95 -27.12 -15.56 -0.65
N ILE A 96 -26.52 -15.19 -1.79
CA ILE A 96 -25.94 -16.15 -2.73
C ILE A 96 -24.44 -15.94 -2.82
N LEU A 97 -23.98 -14.76 -3.25
CA LEU A 97 -22.56 -14.53 -3.50
C LEU A 97 -21.77 -14.63 -2.21
N PHE A 98 -22.13 -13.89 -1.16
CA PHE A 98 -21.38 -13.85 0.09
C PHE A 98 -21.20 -15.23 0.74
N PRO A 99 -22.23 -16.10 0.89
CA PRO A 99 -22.04 -17.46 1.38
C PRO A 99 -21.10 -18.30 0.50
N VAL A 100 -21.21 -18.19 -0.83
CA VAL A 100 -20.29 -18.86 -1.76
C VAL A 100 -18.84 -18.38 -1.54
N ARG A 101 -18.62 -17.07 -1.36
CA ARG A 101 -17.29 -16.51 -1.06
C ARG A 101 -16.69 -17.10 0.21
N VAL A 102 -17.52 -17.19 1.27
CA VAL A 102 -17.11 -17.77 2.55
C VAL A 102 -16.74 -19.25 2.37
N ILE A 103 -17.55 -20.04 1.67
CA ILE A 103 -17.28 -21.45 1.42
C ILE A 103 -15.97 -21.64 0.67
N VAL A 104 -15.75 -20.89 -0.42
CA VAL A 104 -14.50 -20.95 -1.20
C VAL A 104 -13.29 -20.64 -0.32
N LEU A 105 -13.38 -19.60 0.50
CA LEU A 105 -12.29 -19.21 1.39
C LEU A 105 -12.04 -20.26 2.48
N THR A 106 -13.10 -20.83 3.08
CA THR A 106 -13.00 -21.89 4.08
C THR A 106 -12.35 -23.14 3.51
N VAL A 107 -12.76 -23.57 2.30
CA VAL A 107 -12.14 -24.71 1.61
C VAL A 107 -10.67 -24.43 1.32
N GLY A 108 -10.34 -23.23 0.85
CA GLY A 108 -8.96 -22.80 0.62
C GLY A 108 -8.09 -22.90 1.87
N TRP A 109 -8.58 -22.43 3.02
CA TRP A 109 -7.89 -22.54 4.31
C TRP A 109 -7.71 -23.98 4.77
N ILE A 110 -8.72 -24.84 4.60
CA ILE A 110 -8.62 -26.26 4.96
C ILE A 110 -7.53 -26.94 4.13
N ILE A 111 -7.54 -26.73 2.82
CA ILE A 111 -6.52 -27.30 1.91
C ILE A 111 -5.13 -26.77 2.30
N PHE A 112 -5.00 -25.45 2.45
CA PHE A 112 -3.73 -24.83 2.82
C PHE A 112 -3.17 -25.38 4.14
N LEU A 113 -3.94 -25.38 5.23
CA LEU A 113 -3.45 -25.84 6.53
C LEU A 113 -3.15 -27.33 6.53
N SER A 114 -3.97 -28.14 5.86
CA SER A 114 -3.76 -29.59 5.76
C SER A 114 -2.49 -29.95 4.99
N CYS A 115 -2.06 -29.14 4.02
CA CYS A 115 -0.80 -29.33 3.30
C CYS A 115 0.39 -28.64 3.96
N PHE A 116 0.21 -27.43 4.49
CA PHE A 116 1.29 -26.60 5.05
C PHE A 116 1.87 -27.21 6.33
N ILE A 117 1.03 -27.72 7.23
CA ILE A 117 1.51 -28.30 8.50
C ILE A 117 2.42 -29.52 8.25
N PRO A 118 2.04 -30.52 7.43
CA PRO A 118 2.92 -31.62 7.09
C PRO A 118 4.20 -31.17 6.37
N VAL A 119 4.12 -30.24 5.42
CA VAL A 119 5.31 -29.74 4.73
C VAL A 119 6.28 -29.09 5.72
N HIS A 120 5.77 -28.23 6.59
CA HIS A 120 6.59 -27.50 7.55
C HIS A 120 7.23 -28.42 8.62
N LEU A 121 6.54 -29.48 9.03
CA LEU A 121 7.02 -30.40 10.08
C LEU A 121 7.84 -31.58 9.52
N LEU A 122 7.40 -32.20 8.43
CA LEU A 122 7.98 -33.45 7.90
C LEU A 122 9.15 -33.21 6.93
N LEU A 123 9.17 -32.10 6.19
CA LEU A 123 10.27 -31.78 5.27
C LEU A 123 11.40 -30.99 5.94
N LYS A 124 11.38 -30.89 7.28
CA LYS A 124 12.43 -30.22 8.07
C LYS A 124 13.77 -30.94 7.86
N GLY A 125 14.60 -30.39 6.98
CA GLY A 125 15.90 -30.95 6.56
C GLY A 125 16.12 -30.96 5.04
N HIS A 126 15.07 -30.82 4.23
CA HIS A 126 15.15 -30.66 2.77
C HIS A 126 14.88 -29.21 2.37
N ASP A 127 15.80 -28.31 2.73
CA ASP A 127 15.58 -26.85 2.69
C ASP A 127 15.03 -26.31 1.36
N LYS A 128 15.54 -26.79 0.23
CA LYS A 128 15.11 -26.30 -1.09
C LYS A 128 13.70 -26.77 -1.48
N LEU A 129 13.39 -28.04 -1.22
CA LEU A 129 12.09 -28.61 -1.53
C LEU A 129 11.02 -28.02 -0.62
N GLN A 130 11.31 -27.94 0.69
CA GLN A 130 10.42 -27.33 1.67
C GLN A 130 10.06 -25.90 1.26
N LYS A 131 11.06 -25.05 0.98
CA LYS A 131 10.83 -23.66 0.55
C LYS A 131 10.00 -23.57 -0.72
N ASN A 132 10.27 -24.41 -1.72
CA ASN A 132 9.49 -24.40 -2.96
C ASN A 132 8.03 -24.81 -2.74
N MET A 133 7.78 -25.79 -1.87
CA MET A 133 6.41 -26.22 -1.54
C MET A 133 5.69 -25.18 -0.69
N GLU A 134 6.35 -24.60 0.32
CA GLU A 134 5.77 -23.53 1.14
C GLU A 134 5.40 -22.32 0.28
N ARG A 135 6.26 -21.90 -0.66
CA ARG A 135 5.96 -20.86 -1.66
C ARG A 135 4.73 -21.18 -2.49
N ALA A 136 4.68 -22.38 -3.07
CA ALA A 136 3.54 -22.81 -3.88
C ALA A 136 2.24 -22.83 -3.06
N LEU A 137 2.30 -23.21 -1.78
CA LEU A 137 1.16 -23.18 -0.87
C LEU A 137 0.72 -21.75 -0.54
N VAL A 138 1.65 -20.82 -0.34
CA VAL A 138 1.34 -19.40 -0.12
C VAL A 138 0.71 -18.77 -1.37
N GLU A 139 1.24 -19.05 -2.56
CA GLU A 139 0.65 -18.64 -3.84
C GLU A 139 -0.78 -19.20 -4.00
N LEU A 140 -0.98 -20.47 -3.59
CA LEU A 140 -2.28 -21.15 -3.64
C LEU A 140 -3.31 -20.49 -2.72
N ILE A 141 -2.99 -20.23 -1.44
CA ILE A 141 -3.94 -19.58 -0.53
C ILE A 141 -4.26 -18.15 -0.97
N CYS A 142 -3.28 -17.40 -1.51
CA CYS A 142 -3.53 -16.09 -2.10
C CYS A 142 -4.46 -16.17 -3.31
N SER A 143 -4.34 -17.23 -4.13
CA SER A 143 -5.27 -17.51 -5.24
C SER A 143 -6.68 -17.80 -4.74
N PHE A 144 -6.85 -18.53 -3.63
CA PHE A 144 -8.16 -18.75 -3.00
C PHE A 144 -8.77 -17.47 -2.46
N PHE A 145 -7.96 -16.58 -1.86
CA PHE A 145 -8.42 -15.25 -1.47
C PHE A 145 -8.95 -14.48 -2.67
N VAL A 146 -8.18 -14.42 -3.77
CA VAL A 146 -8.61 -13.75 -5.00
C VAL A 146 -9.90 -14.34 -5.58
N ALA A 147 -9.97 -15.67 -5.66
CA ALA A 147 -11.16 -16.38 -6.12
C ALA A 147 -12.38 -16.09 -5.21
N SER A 148 -12.17 -15.98 -3.90
CA SER A 148 -13.25 -15.74 -2.94
C SER A 148 -13.97 -14.41 -3.20
N TRP A 149 -13.26 -13.33 -3.58
CA TRP A 149 -13.91 -12.07 -3.95
C TRP A 149 -14.18 -11.93 -5.46
N THR A 150 -14.03 -13.02 -6.22
CA THR A 150 -14.24 -13.04 -7.68
C THR A 150 -13.32 -12.07 -8.41
N GLY A 151 -12.07 -11.94 -7.95
CA GLY A 151 -11.09 -11.05 -8.54
C GLY A 151 -10.67 -11.51 -9.94
N VAL A 152 -10.70 -10.59 -10.91
CA VAL A 152 -10.19 -10.80 -12.27
C VAL A 152 -8.96 -9.94 -12.44
N ILE A 153 -7.81 -10.58 -12.68
CA ILE A 153 -6.50 -9.92 -12.60
C ILE A 153 -5.76 -10.15 -13.91
N ASN A 154 -5.38 -9.03 -14.53
CA ASN A 154 -4.64 -9.02 -15.79
C ASN A 154 -3.23 -8.54 -15.53
N TYR A 155 -2.25 -9.41 -15.77
CA TYR A 155 -0.84 -9.10 -15.62
C TYR A 155 -0.28 -8.57 -16.93
N HIS A 156 0.46 -7.48 -16.83
CA HIS A 156 1.15 -6.87 -17.97
C HIS A 156 2.65 -6.86 -17.69
N GLY A 157 3.44 -7.37 -18.65
CA GLY A 157 4.89 -7.48 -18.52
C GLY A 157 5.37 -8.85 -18.01
N PRO A 158 6.70 -9.00 -17.85
CA PRO A 158 7.30 -10.27 -17.46
C PRO A 158 7.03 -10.61 -16.00
N ARG A 159 6.83 -11.90 -15.71
CA ARG A 159 6.74 -12.43 -14.34
C ARG A 159 8.06 -12.14 -13.60
N PRO A 160 8.02 -11.70 -12.33
CA PRO A 160 9.22 -11.46 -11.54
C PRO A 160 10.06 -12.74 -11.45
N SER A 161 11.36 -12.61 -11.73
CA SER A 161 12.32 -13.71 -11.59
C SER A 161 13.12 -13.54 -10.30
N MET A 162 13.41 -14.63 -9.61
CA MET A 162 14.34 -14.63 -8.48
C MET A 162 15.76 -14.32 -8.95
N ARG A 163 16.26 -13.12 -8.63
CA ARG A 163 17.64 -12.71 -8.92
C ARG A 163 18.24 -12.00 -7.70
N PRO A 164 19.53 -12.24 -7.40
CA PRO A 164 20.19 -11.50 -6.34
C PRO A 164 20.24 -10.01 -6.68
N LYS A 165 20.17 -9.18 -5.64
CA LYS A 165 20.19 -7.71 -5.71
C LYS A 165 19.03 -7.11 -6.52
N GLN A 166 17.88 -7.78 -6.58
CA GLN A 166 16.67 -7.25 -7.19
C GLN A 166 15.66 -6.86 -6.12
N VAL A 167 15.08 -5.66 -6.26
CA VAL A 167 14.03 -5.15 -5.38
C VAL A 167 12.85 -4.71 -6.24
N PHE A 168 11.67 -5.09 -5.81
CA PHE A 168 10.41 -4.72 -6.40
C PHE A 168 9.74 -3.65 -5.56
N VAL A 169 9.18 -2.64 -6.22
CA VAL A 169 8.49 -1.53 -5.56
C VAL A 169 7.10 -1.43 -6.15
N ALA A 170 6.08 -1.41 -5.31
CA ALA A 170 4.69 -1.24 -5.74
C ALA A 170 4.00 -0.15 -4.91
N ASN A 171 3.02 0.54 -5.50
CA ASN A 171 2.09 1.38 -4.75
C ASN A 171 1.30 0.54 -3.72
N HIS A 172 0.83 1.16 -2.63
CA HIS A 172 0.10 0.49 -1.57
C HIS A 172 -1.24 1.16 -1.31
N THR A 173 -2.26 0.72 -2.02
CA THR A 173 -3.62 1.20 -1.89
C THR A 173 -4.42 0.46 -0.81
N SER A 174 -4.12 -0.82 -0.59
CA SER A 174 -4.87 -1.66 0.34
C SER A 174 -4.07 -2.87 0.82
N MET A 175 -4.52 -3.50 1.90
CA MET A 175 -3.94 -4.77 2.38
C MET A 175 -4.09 -5.91 1.35
N ILE A 176 -5.01 -5.78 0.39
CA ILE A 176 -5.26 -6.79 -0.65
C ILE A 176 -4.14 -6.79 -1.70
N ASP A 177 -3.42 -5.69 -1.85
CA ASP A 177 -2.34 -5.52 -2.83
C ASP A 177 -1.24 -6.57 -2.66
N PHE A 178 -0.90 -6.88 -1.41
CA PHE A 178 0.03 -7.95 -1.10
C PHE A 178 -0.50 -9.31 -1.59
N ILE A 179 -1.77 -9.62 -1.32
CA ILE A 179 -2.39 -10.89 -1.75
C ILE A 179 -2.41 -10.98 -3.29
N ILE A 180 -2.68 -9.86 -3.97
CA ILE A 180 -2.72 -9.81 -5.44
C ILE A 180 -1.34 -10.12 -6.03
N LEU A 181 -0.27 -9.53 -5.48
CA LEU A 181 1.09 -9.78 -5.95
C LEU A 181 1.56 -11.17 -5.57
N GLU A 182 1.25 -11.62 -4.36
CA GLU A 182 1.68 -12.92 -3.83
C GLU A 182 1.03 -14.09 -4.59
N GLN A 183 -0.18 -13.94 -5.11
CA GLN A 183 -0.77 -14.98 -5.96
C GLN A 183 0.02 -15.19 -7.27
N MET A 184 0.72 -14.16 -7.75
CA MET A 184 1.49 -14.20 -8.99
C MET A 184 2.89 -14.71 -8.73
N SER A 185 3.51 -14.34 -7.61
CA SER A 185 4.85 -14.81 -7.26
C SER A 185 5.06 -14.59 -5.77
N SER A 186 5.73 -15.54 -5.13
CA SER A 186 6.11 -15.38 -3.72
C SER A 186 7.10 -14.23 -3.51
N PHE A 187 6.70 -13.21 -2.75
CA PHE A 187 7.52 -12.04 -2.42
C PHE A 187 7.82 -11.98 -0.91
N ALA A 188 9.05 -11.62 -0.58
CA ALA A 188 9.39 -11.24 0.78
C ALA A 188 9.01 -9.76 0.99
N VAL A 189 8.15 -9.49 1.96
CA VAL A 189 7.72 -8.11 2.31
C VAL A 189 8.17 -7.73 3.72
N ILE A 190 8.21 -6.42 3.98
CA ILE A 190 8.44 -5.87 5.32
C ILE A 190 7.08 -5.71 6.00
N MET A 191 6.90 -6.33 7.17
CA MET A 191 5.61 -6.31 7.87
C MET A 191 5.73 -5.95 9.34
N GLN A 192 4.71 -5.25 9.84
CA GLN A 192 4.62 -4.92 11.26
C GLN A 192 4.16 -6.16 12.03
N LYS A 193 4.82 -6.46 13.15
CA LYS A 193 4.39 -7.55 14.02
C LYS A 193 3.02 -7.25 14.62
N HIS A 194 2.05 -8.11 14.35
CA HIS A 194 0.71 -8.04 14.96
C HIS A 194 0.63 -8.92 16.21
N PRO A 195 -0.06 -8.49 17.28
CA PRO A 195 -0.25 -9.30 18.47
C PRO A 195 -1.35 -10.37 18.28
N GLY A 196 -1.37 -11.37 19.16
CA GLY A 196 -2.42 -12.39 19.21
C GLY A 196 -2.21 -13.59 18.30
N TRP A 197 -3.21 -14.47 18.23
CA TRP A 197 -3.14 -15.75 17.52
C TRP A 197 -3.05 -15.57 15.99
N VAL A 198 -3.72 -14.54 15.44
CA VAL A 198 -3.63 -14.19 14.01
C VAL A 198 -2.19 -13.80 13.65
N GLY A 199 -1.54 -13.02 14.53
CA GLY A 199 -0.14 -12.64 14.36
C GLY A 199 0.81 -13.85 14.39
N LEU A 200 0.53 -14.86 15.21
CA LEU A 200 1.31 -16.10 15.23
C LEU A 200 1.17 -16.87 13.92
N LEU A 201 -0.07 -17.09 13.45
CA LEU A 201 -0.32 -17.79 12.19
C LEU A 201 0.33 -17.07 11.01
N GLN A 202 0.14 -15.75 10.95
CA GLN A 202 0.74 -14.89 9.93
C GLN A 202 2.27 -14.93 10.01
N SER A 203 2.85 -14.91 11.22
CA SER A 203 4.30 -15.02 11.40
C SER A 203 4.83 -16.31 10.83
N THR A 204 4.24 -17.46 11.18
CA THR A 204 4.70 -18.77 10.68
C THR A 204 4.61 -18.87 9.16
N ILE A 205 3.49 -18.44 8.57
CA ILE A 205 3.29 -18.54 7.11
C ILE A 205 4.25 -17.58 6.39
N LEU A 206 4.35 -16.33 6.82
CA LEU A 206 5.14 -15.33 6.09
C LEU A 206 6.65 -15.43 6.36
N GLU A 207 7.05 -16.01 7.49
CA GLU A 207 8.44 -16.38 7.75
C GLU A 207 8.92 -17.46 6.77
N SER A 208 8.05 -18.38 6.34
CA SER A 208 8.38 -19.36 5.28
C SER A 208 8.71 -18.71 3.92
N VAL A 209 8.10 -17.55 3.65
CA VAL A 209 8.36 -16.73 2.45
C VAL A 209 9.60 -15.84 2.64
N GLY A 210 10.13 -15.73 3.87
CA GLY A 210 11.25 -14.87 4.20
C GLY A 210 10.86 -13.42 4.43
N CYS A 211 9.63 -13.15 4.88
CA CYS A 211 9.20 -11.80 5.24
C CYS A 211 9.98 -11.27 6.44
N ILE A 212 10.28 -9.97 6.41
CA ILE A 212 11.09 -9.30 7.43
C ILE A 212 10.16 -8.52 8.36
N TRP A 213 10.20 -8.87 9.65
CA TRP A 213 9.37 -8.22 10.66
C TRP A 213 10.04 -6.99 11.25
N PHE A 214 9.26 -5.92 11.42
CA PHE A 214 9.69 -4.70 12.10
C PHE A 214 8.75 -4.37 13.28
N ASN A 215 9.31 -3.71 14.30
CA ASN A 215 8.56 -3.23 15.45
C ASN A 215 8.58 -1.70 15.52
N ARG A 216 7.41 -1.07 15.44
CA ARG A 216 7.25 0.40 15.46
C ARG A 216 7.73 1.05 16.76
N THR A 217 7.77 0.30 17.86
CA THR A 217 8.10 0.86 19.19
C THR A 217 9.59 0.95 19.47
N GLU A 218 10.45 0.40 18.61
CA GLU A 218 11.90 0.31 18.86
C GLU A 218 12.68 1.24 17.92
N ALA A 219 13.17 2.37 18.44
CA ALA A 219 13.87 3.38 17.64
C ALA A 219 15.19 2.88 16.99
N LYS A 220 15.80 1.81 17.53
CA LYS A 220 16.99 1.14 16.98
C LYS A 220 16.69 0.19 15.80
N ASP A 221 15.42 -0.04 15.46
CA ASP A 221 15.03 -1.07 14.50
C ASP A 221 15.35 -0.67 13.04
N ARG A 222 15.47 0.63 12.72
CA ARG A 222 15.70 1.09 11.33
C ARG A 222 17.02 0.60 10.74
N GLU A 223 18.12 0.65 11.51
CA GLU A 223 19.42 0.16 11.05
C GLU A 223 19.43 -1.37 10.93
N THR A 224 18.82 -2.06 11.90
CA THR A 224 18.68 -3.51 11.91
C THR A 224 17.85 -4.01 10.73
N VAL A 225 16.73 -3.37 10.44
CA VAL A 225 15.87 -3.67 9.28
C VAL A 225 16.63 -3.40 7.98
N THR A 226 17.32 -2.26 7.87
CA THR A 226 18.14 -1.94 6.67
C THR A 226 19.24 -2.99 6.44
N LYS A 227 19.88 -3.46 7.51
CA LYS A 227 20.87 -4.54 7.45
C LYS A 227 20.25 -5.86 6.99
N LYS A 228 19.13 -6.28 7.61
CA LYS A 228 18.40 -7.49 7.21
C LYS A 228 17.94 -7.46 5.76
N LEU A 229 17.46 -6.30 5.29
CA LEU A 229 17.08 -6.12 3.89
C LEU A 229 18.27 -6.29 2.96
N ARG A 230 19.42 -5.69 3.30
CA ARG A 230 20.65 -5.83 2.52
C ARG A 230 21.08 -7.29 2.45
N GLU A 231 21.10 -7.99 3.58
CA GLU A 231 21.45 -9.42 3.65
C GLU A 231 20.47 -10.28 2.85
N HIS A 232 19.17 -10.05 2.99
CA HIS A 232 18.13 -10.77 2.24
C HIS A 232 18.27 -10.56 0.73
N SER A 233 18.51 -9.32 0.30
CA SER A 233 18.66 -8.98 -1.12
C SER A 233 19.87 -9.65 -1.78
N GLN A 234 20.89 -10.02 -1.01
CA GLN A 234 22.10 -10.66 -1.54
C GLN A 234 21.94 -12.18 -1.71
N GLY A 235 20.94 -12.79 -1.08
CA GLY A 235 20.69 -14.23 -1.18
C GLY A 235 20.20 -14.65 -2.57
N VAL A 236 20.85 -15.66 -3.15
CA VAL A 236 20.52 -16.16 -4.50
C VAL A 236 19.21 -16.96 -4.51
N ASP A 237 18.93 -17.68 -3.42
CA ASP A 237 17.72 -18.52 -3.28
C ASP A 237 16.58 -17.81 -2.51
N ASN A 238 16.75 -16.52 -2.17
CA ASN A 238 15.74 -15.76 -1.43
C ASN A 238 14.62 -15.28 -2.34
N ASN A 239 13.41 -15.19 -1.78
CA ASN A 239 12.28 -14.61 -2.50
C ASN A 239 12.56 -13.15 -2.85
N PRO A 240 12.09 -12.67 -4.02
CA PRO A 240 12.23 -11.29 -4.43
C PRO A 240 11.67 -10.35 -3.35
N LEU A 241 12.42 -9.29 -3.02
CA LEU A 241 12.01 -8.33 -2.02
C LEU A 241 10.99 -7.37 -2.63
N LEU A 242 9.81 -7.23 -2.00
CA LEU A 242 8.78 -6.27 -2.37
C LEU A 242 8.68 -5.18 -1.30
N ILE A 243 8.72 -3.93 -1.73
CA ILE A 243 8.66 -2.75 -0.88
C ILE A 243 7.47 -1.89 -1.28
N PHE A 244 6.64 -1.60 -0.29
CA PHE A 244 5.59 -0.60 -0.37
C PHE A 244 6.15 0.74 0.17
N PRO A 245 6.54 1.67 -0.70
CA PRO A 245 7.31 2.86 -0.33
C PRO A 245 6.53 3.80 0.59
N GLU A 246 5.20 3.74 0.54
CA GLU A 246 4.28 4.55 1.33
C GLU A 246 4.26 4.16 2.81
N GLY A 247 4.55 2.89 3.14
CA GLY A 247 4.55 2.38 4.52
C GLY A 247 3.17 2.33 5.22
N THR A 248 2.13 2.81 4.53
CA THR A 248 0.72 2.83 4.93
C THR A 248 -0.16 2.79 3.68
N CYS A 249 -1.38 2.27 3.76
CA CYS A 249 -2.29 2.29 2.61
C CYS A 249 -2.76 3.71 2.29
N VAL A 250 -2.63 4.15 1.03
CA VAL A 250 -3.10 5.46 0.55
C VAL A 250 -4.18 5.29 -0.51
N ASN A 251 -4.94 6.34 -0.81
CA ASN A 251 -5.88 6.33 -1.91
C ASN A 251 -5.11 6.35 -3.24
N ASN A 252 -5.66 5.70 -4.27
CA ASN A 252 -4.99 5.52 -5.56
C ASN A 252 -4.93 6.82 -6.41
N GLN A 253 -5.06 8.00 -5.77
CA GLN A 253 -5.01 9.32 -6.41
C GLN A 253 -3.72 10.07 -6.11
N TYR A 254 -3.02 9.71 -5.03
CA TYR A 254 -1.79 10.35 -4.60
C TYR A 254 -0.75 9.29 -4.24
N SER A 255 0.52 9.54 -4.55
CA SER A 255 1.63 8.70 -4.10
C SER A 255 2.47 9.47 -3.08
N VAL A 256 2.91 8.80 -2.02
CA VAL A 256 3.72 9.43 -0.96
C VAL A 256 5.20 9.34 -1.32
N MET A 257 5.94 10.42 -1.04
CA MET A 257 7.37 10.52 -1.36
C MET A 257 8.18 9.39 -0.69
N PHE A 258 8.94 8.68 -1.52
CA PHE A 258 9.77 7.56 -1.11
C PHE A 258 10.98 7.98 -0.23
N LYS A 259 11.28 7.19 0.80
CA LYS A 259 12.53 7.31 1.57
C LYS A 259 13.63 6.46 0.93
N LYS A 260 14.61 7.14 0.32
CA LYS A 260 15.73 6.60 -0.50
C LYS A 260 16.65 5.56 0.15
N ALA A 261 16.49 5.23 1.44
CA ALA A 261 17.52 4.58 2.25
C ALA A 261 17.89 3.13 1.85
N VAL A 262 17.08 2.43 1.04
CA VAL A 262 17.20 0.97 0.83
C VAL A 262 17.79 0.57 -0.54
N LEU A 263 17.83 1.45 -1.54
CA LEU A 263 17.98 1.04 -2.95
C LEU A 263 19.36 1.26 -3.60
N HIS A 264 20.37 1.79 -2.89
CA HIS A 264 21.59 2.28 -3.54
C HIS A 264 22.42 1.24 -4.34
N ASN A 265 22.24 -0.07 -4.12
CA ASN A 265 23.02 -1.12 -4.80
C ASN A 265 22.17 -2.28 -5.37
N ALA A 266 20.88 -2.05 -5.63
CA ALA A 266 19.97 -3.06 -6.15
C ALA A 266 19.31 -2.63 -7.46
N SER A 267 19.10 -3.57 -8.37
CA SER A 267 18.26 -3.38 -9.54
C SER A 267 16.81 -3.26 -9.09
N VAL A 268 16.17 -2.15 -9.45
CA VAL A 268 14.79 -1.84 -9.03
C VAL A 268 13.83 -2.11 -10.18
N ALA A 269 12.79 -2.90 -9.93
CA ALA A 269 11.67 -3.06 -10.83
C ALA A 269 10.41 -2.49 -10.17
N ALA A 270 9.68 -1.64 -10.88
CA ALA A 270 8.46 -1.03 -10.37
C ALA A 270 7.22 -1.79 -10.88
N TYR A 271 6.26 -1.99 -9.99
CA TYR A 271 4.92 -2.46 -10.29
C TYR A 271 3.92 -1.36 -9.98
N ASP A 272 2.88 -1.30 -10.79
CA ASP A 272 1.74 -0.43 -10.56
C ASP A 272 0.49 -1.31 -10.44
N ILE A 273 -0.19 -1.18 -9.30
CA ILE A 273 -1.41 -1.90 -8.98
C ILE A 273 -2.56 -0.92 -9.17
N MET A 274 -3.31 -1.11 -10.26
CA MET A 274 -4.57 -0.41 -10.51
C MET A 274 -5.76 -1.32 -10.25
N GLY A 275 -6.49 -1.04 -9.18
CA GLY A 275 -7.77 -1.68 -8.88
C GLY A 275 -8.95 -0.89 -9.46
N ARG A 276 -9.89 -1.59 -10.10
CA ARG A 276 -11.25 -1.09 -10.35
C ARG A 276 -12.25 -2.07 -9.73
N CYS A 277 -13.08 -1.58 -8.81
CA CYS A 277 -14.27 -2.34 -8.39
C CYS A 277 -15.32 -2.23 -9.50
N LEU A 278 -15.73 -3.37 -10.04
CA LEU A 278 -16.88 -3.51 -10.92
C LEU A 278 -18.19 -3.60 -10.12
#